data_AF-A0A946FRR5-F1
#
_entry.id   AF-A0A946FRR5-F1
#
_cell.length_a   1.000
_cell.length_b   1.000
_cell.length_c   1.000
_cell.angle_alpha   90.00
_cell.angle_beta   90.00
_cell.angle_gamma   90.00
#
_symmetry.space_group_name_H-M   'P 1'
#
loop_
_entity.id
_entity.type
_entity.pdbx_description
1 polymer ?
#
loop_
_entity_poly.entity_id
_entity_poly.type
_entity_poly.pdbx_seq_one_letter_code
_entity_poly.pdbx_strand_id
1 'polypeptide(L)'
;TDAIGAGRRAALNIDRIICGKKPDHGDILPQVDKKRISLEYYNPRNDAGNLAECGADCASCGQCRDCGICVAVCPEGAIERVQIKNQSFEYKVNPDRCIGCGFCKGACPCGIWDLIPNTAL
;
A
#
# COMPACT_ATOMS: atom_id res chain seq x y z
N THR A 1 -0.92 11.42 7.06
CA THR A 1 -0.38 12.59 6.33
C THR A 1 0.02 12.10 4.95
N ASP A 2 -0.75 12.45 3.92
CA ASP A 2 -0.58 11.95 2.55
C ASP A 2 0.35 12.88 1.75
N ALA A 3 1.65 12.79 2.04
CA ALA A 3 2.66 13.73 1.52
C ALA A 3 2.79 13.66 -0.01
N ILE A 4 2.68 12.47 -0.61
CA ILE A 4 2.80 12.27 -2.05
C ILE A 4 1.56 12.79 -2.79
N GLY A 5 0.36 12.47 -2.30
CA GLY A 5 -0.89 12.98 -2.88
C GLY A 5 -0.99 14.50 -2.80
N ALA A 6 -0.59 15.08 -1.66
CA ALA A 6 -0.55 16.52 -1.48
C ALA A 6 0.49 17.20 -2.41
N GLY A 7 1.68 16.63 -2.55
CA GLY A 7 2.73 17.14 -3.44
C GLY A 7 2.31 17.15 -4.90
N ARG A 8 1.69 16.06 -5.38
CA ARG A 8 1.16 15.98 -6.76
C ARG A 8 0.09 17.04 -7.02
N ARG A 9 -0.86 17.23 -6.11
CA ARG A 9 -1.90 18.26 -6.24
C ARG A 9 -1.33 19.67 -6.26
N ALA A 10 -0.31 19.94 -5.44
CA ALA A 10 0.38 21.23 -5.44
C ALA A 10 1.06 21.50 -6.78
N ALA A 11 1.83 20.53 -7.30
CA ALA A 11 2.53 20.66 -8.59
C ALA A 11 1.56 20.93 -9.76
N LEU A 12 0.45 20.18 -9.84
CA LEU A 12 -0.55 20.38 -10.89
C LEU A 12 -1.23 21.76 -10.80
N ASN A 13 -1.46 22.26 -9.59
CA ASN A 13 -2.04 23.59 -9.40
C ASN A 13 -1.08 24.71 -9.78
N ILE A 14 0.22 24.55 -9.48
CA ILE A 14 1.25 25.48 -9.92
C ILE A 14 1.28 25.56 -11.45
N ASP A 15 1.28 24.41 -12.14
CA ASP A 15 1.26 24.35 -13.61
C ASP A 15 0.02 25.05 -14.21
N ARG A 16 -1.15 24.82 -13.62
CA ARG A 16 -2.40 25.48 -14.03
C ARG A 16 -2.30 27.00 -13.90
N ILE A 17 -1.80 27.50 -12.77
CA ILE A 17 -1.64 28.94 -12.53
C ILE A 17 -0.67 29.54 -13.55
N ILE A 18 0.45 28.88 -13.82
CA ILE A 18 1.43 29.31 -14.83
C ILE A 18 0.78 29.39 -16.22
N CYS A 19 -0.08 28.43 -16.55
CA CYS A 19 -0.85 28.43 -17.81
C CYS A 19 -2.06 29.39 -17.81
N GLY A 20 -2.21 30.27 -16.81
CA GLY A 20 -3.33 31.21 -16.69
C GLY A 20 -4.68 30.56 -16.37
N LYS A 21 -4.68 29.28 -15.98
CA LYS A 21 -5.89 28.54 -15.56
C LYS A 21 -6.11 28.71 -14.06
N LYS A 22 -7.37 28.64 -13.63
CA LYS A 22 -7.70 28.63 -12.21
C LYS A 22 -7.23 27.33 -11.54
N PRO A 23 -6.79 27.39 -10.28
CA PRO A 23 -6.47 26.19 -9.51
C PRO A 23 -7.70 25.27 -9.43
N ASP A 24 -7.42 23.98 -9.46
CA ASP A 24 -8.38 22.91 -9.32
C ASP A 24 -8.14 22.24 -7.96
N HIS A 25 -9.14 22.39 -7.10
CA HIS A 25 -9.12 21.83 -5.75
C HIS A 25 -9.67 20.39 -5.72
N GLY A 26 -10.12 19.88 -6.87
CA GLY A 26 -10.83 18.61 -6.99
C GLY A 26 -12.21 18.65 -6.34
N ASP A 27 -12.93 17.55 -6.47
CA ASP A 27 -14.17 17.35 -5.73
C ASP A 27 -13.87 17.08 -4.26
N ILE A 28 -14.60 17.76 -3.37
CA ILE A 28 -14.59 17.41 -1.95
C ILE A 28 -15.33 16.07 -1.84
N LEU A 29 -14.55 14.99 -1.75
CA LEU A 29 -15.13 13.67 -1.53
C LEU A 29 -15.90 13.70 -0.20
N PRO A 30 -17.14 13.15 -0.17
CA PRO A 30 -17.90 13.10 1.05
C PRO A 30 -17.14 12.32 2.12
N GLN A 31 -17.24 12.78 3.36
CA GLN A 31 -16.63 12.07 4.48
C GLN A 31 -17.16 10.64 4.53
N VAL A 32 -16.25 9.66 4.55
CA VAL A 32 -16.63 8.25 4.72
C VAL A 32 -17.31 8.10 6.08
N ASP A 33 -18.47 7.43 6.09
CA ASP A 33 -19.16 7.10 7.34
C ASP A 33 -18.22 6.29 8.24
N LYS A 34 -18.00 6.77 9.46
CA LYS A 34 -17.10 6.14 10.43
C LYS A 34 -17.51 4.70 10.74
N LYS A 35 -18.78 4.34 10.59
CA LYS A 35 -19.28 2.96 10.76
C LYS A 35 -18.81 2.01 9.65
N ARG A 36 -18.37 2.54 8.50
CA ARG A 36 -17.86 1.79 7.35
C ARG A 36 -16.34 1.63 7.37
N ILE A 37 -15.67 2.23 8.35
CA ILE A 37 -14.23 2.09 8.54
C ILE A 37 -14.01 0.79 9.32
N SER A 38 -13.30 -0.17 8.73
CA SER A 38 -12.89 -1.38 9.43
C SER A 38 -12.20 -1.01 10.74
N LEU A 39 -12.56 -1.68 11.84
CA LEU A 39 -11.94 -1.51 13.16
C LEU A 39 -10.51 -2.09 13.22
N GLU A 40 -10.03 -2.66 12.13
CA GLU A 40 -8.62 -3.00 11.93
C GLU A 40 -7.81 -1.70 11.77
N TYR A 41 -7.76 -0.95 12.86
CA TYR A 41 -7.01 0.26 13.03
C TYR A 41 -5.54 -0.11 13.06
N TYR A 42 -4.93 -0.10 11.88
CA TYR A 42 -3.49 -0.18 11.75
C TYR A 42 -2.89 1.12 12.35
N ASN A 43 -2.33 1.02 13.55
CA ASN A 43 -1.62 2.11 14.24
C ASN A 43 -0.12 2.07 13.85
N PRO A 44 0.36 2.95 12.97
CA PRO A 44 1.74 2.90 12.49
C PRO A 44 2.78 3.44 13.48
N ARG A 45 2.39 3.86 14.67
CA ARG A 45 3.34 4.42 15.64
C ARG A 45 3.98 3.31 16.45
N ASN A 46 5.13 2.85 15.98
CA ASN A 46 6.13 2.25 16.86
C ASN A 46 6.91 3.39 17.53
N ASP A 47 7.11 3.28 18.84
CA ASP A 47 8.05 4.09 19.61
C ASP A 47 9.48 3.58 19.37
N ALA A 48 10.05 3.91 18.21
CA ALA A 48 11.42 3.56 17.89
C ALA A 48 12.41 4.23 18.87
N GLY A 49 13.28 3.42 19.49
CA GLY A 49 14.28 3.90 20.44
C GLY A 49 15.50 4.52 19.78
N ASN A 50 15.68 4.32 18.47
CA ASN A 50 16.77 4.90 17.69
C ASN A 50 16.41 5.15 16.22
N LEU A 51 17.31 5.83 15.50
CA LEU A 51 17.11 6.26 14.12
C LEU A 51 17.05 5.08 13.12
N ALA A 52 17.72 3.95 13.42
CA ALA A 52 17.70 2.77 12.57
C ALA A 52 16.34 2.05 12.66
N GLU A 53 15.80 1.89 13.87
CA GLU A 53 14.46 1.36 14.12
C GLU A 53 13.37 2.22 13.46
N CYS A 54 13.48 3.55 13.62
CA CYS A 54 12.57 4.50 12.98
C CYS A 54 12.60 4.41 11.44
N GLY A 55 13.78 4.17 10.86
CA GLY A 55 13.95 3.99 9.42
C GLY A 55 13.33 2.69 8.87
N ALA A 56 13.31 1.62 9.67
CA ALA A 56 12.72 0.34 9.30
C ALA A 56 11.18 0.37 9.25
N ASP A 57 10.55 1.24 10.05
CA ASP A 57 9.08 1.40 10.11
C ASP A 57 8.50 2.23 8.94
N CYS A 58 9.35 2.72 8.04
CA CYS A 58 8.91 3.50 6.88
C CYS A 58 7.92 2.68 6.04
N ALA A 59 6.70 3.21 5.84
CA ALA A 59 5.68 2.59 4.98
C ALA A 59 6.13 2.40 3.52
N SER A 60 7.28 2.98 3.13
CA SER A 60 7.81 3.01 1.76
C SER A 60 9.20 2.35 1.62
N CYS A 61 9.79 1.76 2.66
CA CYS A 61 11.15 1.21 2.57
C CYS A 61 11.26 -0.14 1.82
N GLY A 62 10.15 -0.68 1.32
CA GLY A 62 10.16 -1.95 0.57
C GLY A 62 10.24 -3.21 1.44
N GLN A 63 10.02 -3.10 2.76
CA GLN A 63 9.99 -4.25 3.67
C GLN A 63 8.56 -4.66 4.04
N CYS A 64 8.31 -5.98 4.08
CA CYS A 64 7.02 -6.52 4.45
C CYS A 64 6.82 -6.37 5.96
N ARG A 65 5.67 -5.83 6.36
CA ARG A 65 5.34 -5.48 7.74
C ARG A 65 4.31 -6.41 8.40
N ASP A 66 4.09 -7.57 7.80
CA ASP A 66 3.14 -8.59 8.27
C ASP A 66 1.68 -8.13 8.46
N CYS A 67 1.21 -7.17 7.66
CA CYS A 67 -0.12 -6.59 7.86
C CYS A 67 -1.30 -7.41 7.32
N GLY A 68 -1.06 -8.52 6.60
CA GLY A 68 -2.12 -9.40 6.08
C GLY A 68 -2.99 -8.82 4.95
N ILE A 69 -2.88 -7.54 4.57
CA ILE A 69 -3.78 -6.91 3.57
C ILE A 69 -3.79 -7.64 2.22
N CYS A 70 -2.65 -8.20 1.81
CA CYS A 70 -2.53 -8.95 0.56
C CYS A 70 -3.32 -10.27 0.58
N VAL A 71 -3.47 -10.90 1.74
CA VAL A 71 -4.30 -12.10 1.92
C VAL A 71 -5.77 -11.70 1.84
N ALA A 72 -6.16 -10.66 2.58
CA ALA A 72 -7.55 -10.20 2.65
C ALA A 72 -8.09 -9.70 1.30
N VAL A 73 -7.25 -9.04 0.49
CA VAL A 73 -7.67 -8.46 -0.80
C VAL A 73 -7.64 -9.48 -1.95
N CYS A 74 -7.05 -10.67 -1.77
CA CYS A 74 -6.94 -11.65 -2.84
C CYS A 74 -8.29 -12.34 -3.06
N PRO A 75 -8.97 -12.15 -4.22
CA PRO A 75 -10.30 -12.71 -4.45
C PRO A 75 -10.27 -14.24 -4.53
N GLU A 76 -9.17 -14.80 -5.01
CA GLU A 76 -8.97 -16.24 -5.16
C GLU A 76 -8.37 -16.90 -3.93
N GLY A 77 -8.08 -16.13 -2.86
CA GLY A 77 -7.38 -16.63 -1.68
C GLY A 77 -6.03 -17.28 -2.00
N ALA A 78 -5.33 -16.78 -3.02
CA ALA A 78 -4.09 -17.35 -3.53
C ALA A 78 -2.86 -17.01 -2.68
N ILE A 79 -2.98 -16.12 -1.69
CA ILE A 79 -1.85 -15.68 -0.85
C ILE A 79 -2.01 -16.25 0.56
N GLU A 80 -0.95 -16.86 1.07
CA GLU A 80 -0.88 -17.40 2.43
C GLU A 80 0.32 -16.86 3.19
N ARG A 81 0.19 -16.70 4.52
CA ARG A 81 1.30 -16.40 5.43
C ARG A 81 1.88 -17.70 5.97
N VAL A 82 3.15 -17.94 5.73
CA VAL A 82 3.87 -19.14 6.17
C VAL A 82 4.87 -18.77 7.26
N GLN A 83 4.82 -19.49 8.38
CA GLN A 83 5.80 -19.35 9.45
C GLN A 83 7.08 -20.12 9.10
N ILE A 84 8.23 -19.44 9.19
CA ILE A 84 9.56 -20.02 8.99
C ILE A 84 10.25 -20.15 10.36
N LYS A 85 11.41 -20.82 10.39
CA LYS A 85 12.29 -20.95 11.57
C LYS A 85 12.58 -19.58 12.22
N ASN A 86 12.89 -19.60 13.51
CA ASN A 86 13.30 -18.44 14.30
C ASN A 86 12.29 -17.28 14.26
N GLN A 87 11.00 -17.57 14.46
CA GLN A 87 9.92 -16.57 14.51
C GLN A 87 9.76 -15.70 13.23
N SER A 88 10.44 -16.04 12.14
CA SER A 88 10.35 -15.34 10.86
C SER A 88 9.14 -15.79 10.03
N PHE A 89 8.73 -15.00 9.04
CA PHE A 89 7.59 -15.30 8.19
C PHE A 89 7.86 -14.95 6.73
N GLU A 90 7.09 -15.57 5.83
CA GLU A 90 6.97 -15.17 4.42
C GLU A 90 5.50 -15.20 3.99
N TYR A 91 5.20 -14.49 2.90
CA TYR A 91 3.93 -14.62 2.20
C TYR A 91 4.17 -15.32 0.86
N LYS A 92 3.39 -16.35 0.58
CA LYS A 92 3.51 -17.18 -0.62
C LYS A 92 2.27 -17.06 -1.49
N VAL A 93 2.48 -16.97 -2.80
CA VAL A 93 1.41 -17.03 -3.81
C VAL A 93 1.31 -18.46 -4.32
N ASN A 94 0.11 -19.03 -4.29
CA ASN A 94 -0.20 -20.26 -4.98
C ASN A 94 -0.45 -19.95 -6.48
N PRO A 95 0.41 -20.42 -7.39
CA PRO A 95 0.31 -20.09 -8.82
C PRO A 95 -0.94 -20.70 -9.46
N ASP A 96 -1.44 -21.83 -8.97
CA ASP A 96 -2.63 -22.50 -9.51
C ASP A 96 -3.94 -21.74 -9.20
N ARG A 97 -3.90 -20.87 -8.19
CA ARG A 97 -5.04 -20.02 -7.78
C ARG A 97 -4.88 -18.57 -8.24
N CYS A 98 -3.66 -18.15 -8.57
CA CYS A 98 -3.40 -16.76 -8.90
C CYS A 98 -3.84 -16.42 -10.33
N ILE A 99 -4.82 -15.53 -10.46
CA ILE A 99 -5.33 -15.06 -11.76
C ILE A 99 -4.62 -13.79 -12.29
N GLY A 100 -3.58 -13.31 -11.60
CA GLY A 100 -2.81 -12.14 -12.05
C GLY A 100 -3.53 -10.78 -11.99
N CYS A 101 -4.59 -10.65 -11.19
CA CYS A 101 -5.41 -9.41 -11.12
C CYS A 101 -4.68 -8.17 -10.55
N GLY A 102 -3.62 -8.37 -9.75
CA GLY A 102 -2.80 -7.28 -9.23
C GLY A 102 -3.33 -6.51 -8.02
N PHE A 103 -4.42 -6.94 -7.39
CA PHE A 103 -4.93 -6.27 -6.19
C PHE A 103 -3.94 -6.28 -5.03
N CYS A 104 -3.20 -7.38 -4.83
CA CYS A 104 -2.15 -7.45 -3.80
C CYS A 104 -1.03 -6.42 -4.05
N LYS A 105 -0.63 -6.20 -5.32
CA LYS A 105 0.33 -5.17 -5.73
C LYS A 105 -0.20 -3.76 -5.47
N GLY A 106 -1.45 -3.49 -5.82
CA GLY A 106 -2.07 -2.17 -5.61
C GLY A 106 -2.37 -1.85 -4.14
N ALA A 107 -2.70 -2.85 -3.33
CA ALA A 107 -3.09 -2.67 -1.94
C ALA A 107 -1.92 -2.69 -0.96
N CYS A 108 -0.75 -3.24 -1.34
CA CYS A 108 0.39 -3.31 -0.45
C CYS A 108 1.02 -1.92 -0.28
N PRO A 109 0.96 -1.30 0.93
CA PRO A 109 1.54 0.02 1.14
C PRO A 109 3.07 0.01 0.98
N CYS A 110 3.68 -1.14 1.26
CA CYS A 110 5.12 -1.36 1.21
C CYS A 110 5.65 -1.73 -0.19
N GLY A 111 4.77 -1.96 -1.18
CA GLY A 111 5.18 -2.31 -2.55
C GLY A 111 5.88 -3.67 -2.70
N ILE A 112 5.54 -4.67 -1.87
CA ILE A 112 6.22 -5.99 -1.86
C ILE A 112 5.93 -6.85 -3.07
N TRP A 113 4.73 -6.73 -3.65
CA TRP A 113 4.30 -7.58 -4.75
C TRP A 113 4.61 -6.95 -6.08
N ASP A 114 5.19 -7.74 -6.98
CA ASP A 114 5.31 -7.38 -8.39
C ASP A 114 4.53 -8.38 -9.27
N LEU A 115 4.21 -7.94 -10.48
CA LEU A 115 3.55 -8.75 -11.50
C LEU A 115 4.45 -8.76 -12.74
N ILE A 116 4.88 -9.96 -13.11
CA ILE A 116 5.67 -10.18 -14.31
C ILE A 116 4.72 -10.71 -15.39
N PRO A 117 4.66 -10.11 -16.58
CA PRO A 117 3.89 -10.65 -17.70
C PRO A 117 4.37 -12.07 -18.01
N ASN A 118 3.42 -12.99 -18.19
CA ASN A 118 3.76 -14.33 -18.67
C ASN A 118 4.22 -14.19 -20.12
N THR A 119 5.53 -14.23 -20.34
CA THR A 119 6.10 -14.26 -21.69
C THR A 119 5.98 -15.69 -22.18
N ALA A 120 5.33 -15.88 -23.34
CA ALA A 120 5.34 -17.18 -24.00
C ALA A 120 6.80 -17.55 -24.29
N LEU A 121 7.25 -18.69 -23.77
CA LEU A 121 8.55 -19.28 -24.09
C LEU A 121 8.67 -19.58 -25.58
#